data_AF-A0A170Y898-F1
#
_entry.id   AF-A0A170Y898-F1
#
_cell.length_a   1.000
_cell.length_b   1.000
_cell.length_c   1.000
_cell.angle_alpha   90.00
_cell.angle_beta   90.00
_cell.angle_gamma   90.00
#
_symmetry.space_group_name_H-M   'P 1'
#
loop_
_entity.id
_entity.type
_entity.pdbx_description
1 polymer ?
#
loop_
_entity_poly.entity_id
_entity_poly.type
_entity_poly.pdbx_seq_one_letter_code
_entity_poly.pdbx_strand_id
1 'polypeptide(L)'
;MSQKYKLQLCILNGIGELSLDMGLSEKEIDMILETISPYLSNRQPQTLQDACFDTFKLMATEFSDLVWLHLMSICPKQLQFETASAVFPSYQFQDKSEQMKEYQKNVHRLLDII
;
A
#
# COMPACT_ATOMS: atom_id res chain seq x y z
N MET A 1 -10.19 22.21 11.18
CA MET A 1 -9.24 21.45 10.32
C MET A 1 -7.98 22.30 10.13
N SER A 2 -6.79 21.78 10.45
CA SER A 2 -5.54 22.55 10.41
C SER A 2 -5.01 22.75 8.98
N GLN A 3 -4.18 23.77 8.76
CA GLN A 3 -3.54 23.97 7.44
C GLN A 3 -2.62 22.82 7.05
N LYS A 4 -1.92 22.22 8.03
CA LYS A 4 -1.08 21.03 7.82
C LYS A 4 -1.89 19.86 7.29
N TYR A 5 -3.06 19.62 7.88
CA TYR A 5 -3.96 18.57 7.42
C TYR A 5 -4.43 18.80 5.99
N LYS A 6 -4.82 20.04 5.64
CA LYS A 6 -5.26 20.37 4.27
C LYS A 6 -4.15 20.14 3.26
N LEU A 7 -2.91 20.47 3.61
CA LEU A 7 -1.75 20.24 2.77
C LEU A 7 -1.52 18.74 2.53
N GLN A 8 -1.61 17.91 3.57
CA GLN A 8 -1.48 16.45 3.43
C GLN A 8 -2.52 15.90 2.43
N LEU A 9 -3.78 16.31 2.59
CA LEU A 9 -4.86 15.87 1.70
C LEU A 9 -4.66 16.35 0.25
N CYS A 10 -4.21 17.59 0.07
CA CYS A 10 -3.89 18.14 -1.24
C CYS A 10 -2.77 17.35 -1.93
N ILE A 11 -1.71 17.02 -1.20
CA ILE A 11 -0.59 16.23 -1.72
C ILE A 11 -1.07 14.83 -2.13
N LEU A 12 -1.80 14.12 -1.27
CA LEU A 12 -2.28 12.76 -1.59
C LEU A 12 -3.15 12.76 -2.85
N ASN A 13 -4.10 13.68 -2.95
CA ASN A 13 -5.00 13.77 -4.11
C ASN A 13 -4.28 14.13 -5.42
N GLY A 14 -3.14 14.85 -5.36
CA GLY A 14 -2.46 15.34 -6.56
C GLY A 14 -1.21 14.54 -6.97
N ILE A 15 -0.54 13.87 -6.03
CA ILE A 15 0.77 13.25 -6.31
C ILE A 15 0.66 12.09 -7.31
N GLY A 16 -0.49 11.41 -7.36
CA GLY A 16 -0.80 10.38 -8.34
C GLY A 16 -0.68 10.87 -9.77
N GLU A 17 -1.59 11.77 -10.16
CA GLU A 17 -1.64 12.36 -11.50
C GLU A 17 -0.32 13.05 -11.86
N LEU A 18 0.25 13.83 -10.93
CA LEU A 18 1.50 14.54 -11.17
C LEU A 18 2.67 13.59 -11.50
N SER A 19 2.74 12.43 -10.86
CA SER A 19 3.81 11.46 -11.11
C SER A 19 3.70 10.82 -12.49
N LEU A 20 2.46 10.55 -12.93
CA LEU A 20 2.18 10.00 -14.26
C LEU A 20 2.48 11.04 -15.34
N ASP A 21 2.03 12.29 -15.14
CA ASP A 21 2.25 13.38 -16.09
C ASP A 21 3.74 13.73 -16.26
N MET A 22 4.53 13.60 -15.19
CA MET A 22 5.98 13.82 -15.24
C MET A 22 6.76 12.63 -15.82
N GLY A 23 6.12 11.48 -16.03
CA GLY A 23 6.78 10.28 -16.55
C GLY A 23 7.88 9.75 -15.64
N LEU A 24 7.63 9.72 -14.32
CA LEU A 24 8.60 9.23 -13.33
C LEU A 24 8.97 7.76 -13.56
N SER A 25 10.22 7.42 -13.23
CA SER A 25 10.71 6.05 -13.27
C SER A 25 10.12 5.19 -12.15
N GLU A 26 10.12 3.87 -12.32
CA GLU A 26 9.65 2.92 -11.28
C GLU A 26 10.28 3.17 -9.92
N LYS A 27 11.59 3.48 -9.87
CA LYS A 27 12.30 3.77 -8.62
C LYS A 27 11.76 5.02 -7.92
N GLU A 28 11.37 6.04 -8.68
CA GLU A 28 10.78 7.26 -8.14
C GLU A 28 9.35 7.02 -7.66
N ILE A 29 8.58 6.21 -8.40
CA ILE A 29 7.25 5.77 -7.98
C ILE A 29 7.33 4.96 -6.68
N ASP A 30 8.26 4.01 -6.57
CA ASP A 30 8.49 3.20 -5.37
C ASP A 30 8.76 4.09 -4.14
N MET A 31 9.59 5.12 -4.30
CA MET A 31 9.87 6.10 -3.24
C MET A 31 8.62 6.89 -2.84
N ILE A 32 7.76 7.24 -3.80
CA ILE A 32 6.48 7.90 -3.51
C ILE A 32 5.57 6.95 -2.74
N LEU A 33 5.40 5.70 -3.20
CA LEU A 33 4.59 4.69 -2.53
C LEU A 33 5.05 4.47 -1.09
N GLU A 34 6.37 4.32 -0.86
CA GLU A 34 6.95 4.22 0.48
C GLU A 34 6.59 5.44 1.35
N THR A 35 6.71 6.64 0.79
CA THR A 35 6.45 7.90 1.50
C THR A 35 4.99 8.07 1.92
N ILE A 36 4.04 7.64 1.07
CA ILE A 36 2.60 7.79 1.34
C ILE A 36 1.98 6.58 2.04
N SER A 37 2.68 5.45 2.11
CA SER A 37 2.23 4.22 2.78
C SER A 37 1.72 4.40 4.21
N PRO A 38 2.32 5.25 5.06
CA PRO A 38 1.80 5.50 6.40
C PRO A 38 0.35 6.00 6.43
N TYR A 39 -0.14 6.59 5.33
CA TYR A 39 -1.54 7.02 5.21
C TYR A 39 -2.53 5.86 5.00
N LEU A 40 -2.07 4.66 4.66
CA LEU A 40 -2.90 3.45 4.61
C LEU A 40 -3.22 2.88 6.01
N SER A 41 -2.58 3.38 7.06
CA SER A 41 -2.82 2.93 8.44
C SER A 41 -4.23 3.31 8.91
N ASN A 42 -4.93 2.39 9.56
CA ASN A 42 -6.23 2.65 10.19
C ASN A 42 -6.17 3.67 11.34
N ARG A 43 -4.95 4.06 11.76
CA ARG A 43 -4.69 5.11 12.75
C ARG A 43 -4.79 6.52 12.17
N GLN A 44 -4.81 6.65 10.84
CA GLN A 44 -4.93 7.94 10.17
C GLN A 44 -6.39 8.37 10.04
N PRO A 45 -6.70 9.65 9.88
CA PRO A 45 -8.04 10.10 9.54
C PRO A 45 -8.56 9.41 8.26
N GLN A 46 -9.82 8.95 8.27
CA GLN A 46 -10.41 8.17 7.17
C GLN A 46 -10.27 8.86 5.81
N THR A 47 -10.46 10.17 5.74
CA THR A 47 -10.32 10.98 4.52
C THR A 47 -8.90 10.99 3.96
N LEU A 48 -7.85 10.88 4.80
CA LEU A 48 -6.47 10.73 4.32
C LEU A 48 -6.19 9.29 3.87
N GLN A 49 -6.80 8.30 4.55
CA GLN A 49 -6.74 6.90 4.10
C GLN A 49 -7.37 6.73 2.72
N ASP A 50 -8.55 7.33 2.51
CA ASP A 50 -9.27 7.25 1.23
C ASP A 50 -8.49 7.94 0.11
N ALA A 51 -7.95 9.14 0.37
CA ALA A 51 -7.08 9.83 -0.59
C ALA A 51 -5.86 8.98 -0.97
N CYS A 52 -5.15 8.40 0.01
CA CYS A 52 -4.00 7.53 -0.26
C CYS A 52 -4.42 6.25 -1.01
N PHE A 53 -5.55 5.65 -0.65
CA PHE A 53 -6.11 4.49 -1.36
C PHE A 53 -6.35 4.80 -2.84
N ASP A 54 -6.96 5.94 -3.14
CA ASP A 54 -7.23 6.37 -4.51
C ASP A 54 -5.93 6.66 -5.28
N THR A 55 -4.92 7.25 -4.62
CA THR A 55 -3.57 7.40 -5.20
C THR A 55 -2.94 6.06 -5.56
N PHE A 56 -2.96 5.08 -4.66
CA PHE A 56 -2.44 3.73 -4.92
C PHE A 56 -3.16 3.06 -6.09
N LYS A 57 -4.49 3.19 -6.14
CA LYS A 57 -5.31 2.66 -7.23
C LYS A 57 -4.97 3.32 -8.56
N LEU A 58 -4.72 4.63 -8.58
CA LEU A 58 -4.29 5.35 -9.78
C LEU A 58 -2.90 4.89 -10.23
N MET A 59 -1.92 4.81 -9.32
CA MET A 59 -0.57 4.34 -9.68
C MET A 59 -0.59 2.93 -10.25
N ALA A 60 -1.48 2.07 -9.76
CA ALA A 60 -1.61 0.69 -10.22
C ALA A 60 -2.10 0.57 -11.68
N THR A 61 -2.64 1.63 -12.29
CA THR A 61 -3.03 1.57 -13.71
C THR A 61 -1.82 1.46 -14.64
N GLU A 62 -0.69 2.04 -14.27
CA GLU A 62 0.56 2.00 -15.04
C GLU A 62 1.63 1.11 -14.40
N PHE A 63 1.67 1.02 -13.07
CA PHE A 63 2.71 0.33 -12.28
C PHE A 63 2.13 -0.82 -11.44
N SER A 64 1.21 -1.61 -12.01
CA SER A 64 0.45 -2.65 -11.29
C SER A 64 1.31 -3.63 -10.49
N ASP A 65 2.40 -4.13 -11.08
CA ASP A 65 3.32 -5.10 -10.49
C ASP A 65 4.13 -4.51 -9.35
N LEU A 66 4.64 -3.28 -9.54
CA LEU A 66 5.34 -2.52 -8.50
C LEU A 66 4.43 -2.24 -7.31
N VAL A 67 3.21 -1.74 -7.57
CA VAL A 67 2.24 -1.46 -6.51
C VAL A 67 1.86 -2.74 -5.77
N TRP A 68 1.62 -3.84 -6.48
CA TRP A 68 1.33 -5.14 -5.87
C TRP A 68 2.49 -5.61 -4.97
N LEU A 69 3.73 -5.54 -5.47
CA LEU A 69 4.92 -5.93 -4.70
C LEU A 69 5.08 -5.07 -3.45
N HIS A 70 4.87 -3.76 -3.57
CA HIS A 70 4.93 -2.82 -2.47
C HIS A 70 3.89 -3.15 -1.39
N LEU A 71 2.64 -3.39 -1.78
CA LEU A 71 1.55 -3.76 -0.86
C LEU A 71 1.82 -5.10 -0.16
N MET A 72 2.35 -6.09 -0.89
CA MET A 72 2.77 -7.37 -0.32
C MET A 72 3.91 -7.23 0.69
N SER A 73 4.76 -6.20 0.56
CA SER A 73 5.81 -5.89 1.54
C SER A 73 5.26 -5.27 2.83
N ILE A 74 4.13 -4.56 2.77
CA ILE A 74 3.46 -3.94 3.91
C ILE A 74 2.65 -4.97 4.70
N CYS A 75 1.73 -5.67 4.01
CA CYS A 75 0.83 -6.63 4.63
C CYS A 75 0.45 -7.74 3.63
N PRO A 76 1.21 -8.84 3.58
CA PRO A 76 0.91 -9.96 2.69
C PRO A 76 -0.40 -10.66 3.09
N LYS A 77 -1.19 -11.06 2.09
CA LYS A 77 -2.47 -11.79 2.29
C LYS A 77 -2.30 -13.14 2.99
N GLN A 78 -1.19 -13.82 2.74
CA GLN A 78 -0.92 -15.17 3.23
C GLN A 78 0.49 -15.23 3.81
N LEU A 79 0.57 -15.60 5.09
CA LEU A 79 1.83 -15.82 5.82
C LEU A 79 2.13 -17.29 6.07
N GLN A 80 1.15 -18.17 5.80
CA GLN A 80 1.24 -19.61 6.03
C GLN A 80 1.15 -20.35 4.71
N PHE A 81 2.16 -21.15 4.41
CA PHE A 81 2.21 -21.97 3.21
C PHE A 81 2.21 -23.43 3.60
N GLU A 82 1.11 -24.10 3.28
CA GLU A 82 0.96 -25.53 3.45
C GLU A 82 1.54 -26.26 2.24
N THR A 83 2.20 -27.38 2.48
CA THR A 83 2.68 -28.24 1.40
C THR A 83 1.70 -29.40 1.22
N ALA A 84 1.44 -29.78 -0.03
CA ALA A 84 0.58 -30.94 -0.33
C ALA A 84 1.26 -32.29 0.01
N SER A 85 2.54 -32.27 0.39
CA SER A 85 3.34 -33.45 0.66
C SER A 85 3.49 -33.68 2.16
N ALA A 86 3.22 -34.90 2.62
CA ALA A 86 3.39 -35.29 4.03
C ALA A 86 4.84 -35.22 4.54
N VAL A 87 5.82 -35.03 3.64
CA VAL A 87 7.26 -35.04 3.97
C VAL A 87 7.80 -33.62 4.20
N PHE A 88 7.15 -32.59 3.67
CA PHE A 88 7.64 -31.22 3.78
C PHE A 88 6.88 -30.45 4.88
N PRO A 89 7.60 -29.73 5.77
CA PRO A 89 6.96 -28.93 6.80
C PRO A 89 6.23 -27.74 6.18
N SER A 90 5.14 -27.31 6.81
CA SER A 90 4.51 -26.02 6.53
C SER A 90 5.43 -24.88 6.96
N TYR A 91 5.44 -23.80 6.19
CA TYR A 91 6.23 -22.61 6.52
C TYR A 91 5.31 -21.48 6.94
N GLN A 92 5.62 -20.87 8.09
CA GLN A 92 4.99 -19.64 8.55
C GLN A 92 6.02 -18.52 8.59
N PHE A 93 5.78 -17.46 7.83
CA PHE A 93 6.58 -16.25 7.91
C PHE A 93 6.26 -15.50 9.21
N GLN A 94 7.30 -14.96 9.85
CA GLN A 94 7.19 -14.29 11.14
C GLN A 94 6.38 -12.99 10.97
N ASP A 95 5.27 -12.89 11.68
CA ASP A 95 4.34 -11.78 11.61
C ASP A 95 4.88 -10.58 12.41
N LYS A 96 4.97 -9.39 11.79
CA LYS A 96 5.16 -8.12 12.52
C LYS A 96 3.79 -7.64 13.01
N SER A 97 3.15 -8.46 13.85
CA SER A 97 1.69 -8.56 13.96
C SER A 97 0.96 -7.28 14.36
N GLU A 98 1.56 -6.43 15.19
CA GLU A 98 0.90 -5.18 15.63
C GLU A 98 0.90 -4.11 14.53
N GLN A 99 2.03 -3.95 13.84
CA GLN A 99 2.17 -2.98 12.76
C GLN A 99 1.43 -3.43 11.50
N MET A 100 1.39 -4.72 11.20
CA MET A 100 0.68 -5.22 10.02
C MET A 100 -0.85 -5.07 10.15
N LYS A 101 -1.39 -5.27 11.35
CA LYS A 101 -2.84 -5.14 11.61
C LYS A 101 -3.39 -3.74 11.34
N GLU A 102 -2.61 -2.67 11.56
CA GLU A 102 -3.10 -1.33 11.28
C GLU A 102 -3.27 -1.05 9.77
N TYR A 103 -2.50 -1.71 8.89
CA TYR A 103 -2.60 -1.55 7.44
C TYR A 103 -3.53 -2.56 6.77
N GLN A 104 -3.78 -3.70 7.41
CA GLN A 104 -4.47 -4.87 6.86
C GLN A 104 -5.74 -4.53 6.07
N LYS A 105 -6.63 -3.70 6.63
CA LYS A 105 -7.91 -3.33 5.99
C LYS A 105 -7.71 -2.69 4.62
N ASN A 106 -6.85 -1.67 4.53
CA ASN A 106 -6.70 -0.89 3.31
C ASN A 106 -5.80 -1.61 2.30
N VAL A 107 -4.73 -2.26 2.77
CA VAL A 107 -3.81 -3.03 1.92
C VAL A 107 -4.53 -4.22 1.28
N HIS A 108 -5.29 -5.01 2.04
CA HIS A 108 -6.04 -6.13 1.44
C HIS A 108 -7.09 -5.64 0.45
N ARG A 109 -7.80 -4.54 0.76
CA ARG A 109 -8.77 -3.95 -0.15
C ARG A 109 -8.12 -3.46 -1.46
N LEU A 110 -6.87 -2.98 -1.43
CA LEU A 110 -6.11 -2.64 -2.63
C LEU A 110 -5.69 -3.91 -3.39
N LEU A 111 -5.15 -4.90 -2.70
CA LEU A 111 -4.74 -6.18 -3.29
C LEU A 111 -5.89 -7.01 -3.87
N ASP A 112 -7.15 -6.68 -3.58
CA ASP A 112 -8.34 -7.29 -4.17
C ASP A 112 -8.77 -6.62 -5.48
N ILE A 113 -8.30 -5.40 -5.76
CA ILE A 113 -8.71 -4.60 -6.92
C ILE A 113 -7.60 -4.32 -7.93
N ILE A 114 -6.34 -4.57 -7.55
CA ILE A 114 -5.15 -4.54 -8.40
C ILE A 114 -4.90 -5.95 -8.89
#